data_AF-A0A2M9ZGJ2-F1
#
_entry.id   AF-A0A2M9ZGJ2-F1
#
_cell.length_a   1.000
_cell.length_b   1.000
_cell.length_c   1.000
_cell.angle_alpha   90.00
_cell.angle_beta   90.00
_cell.angle_gamma   90.00
#
_symmetry.space_group_name_H-M   'P 1'
#
loop_
_entity.id
_entity.type
_entity.pdbx_description
1 polymer ?
#
loop_
_entity_poly.entity_id
_entity_poly.type
_entity_poly.pdbx_seq_one_letter_code
_entity_poly.pdbx_strand_id
1 'polypeptide(L)'
;MRVLGFFSALLPFLAAFYFYYERSLLGFPDGHKTELDEVHSVFFLILIFWNLIFGFLFSFLIFQKRNFRDVNRRITIVYILSVPIAFAIEIYLRSVFDHGTGG
;
A
#
# COMPACT_ATOMS: atom_id res chain seq x y z
N MET A 1 9.23 -10.74 -19.78
CA MET A 1 9.06 -9.37 -19.24
C MET A 1 7.61 -9.03 -18.88
N ARG A 2 6.61 -9.30 -19.73
CA ARG A 2 5.19 -8.96 -19.43
C ARG A 2 4.62 -9.64 -18.18
N VAL A 3 4.90 -10.93 -18.02
CA VAL A 3 4.46 -11.74 -16.87
C VAL A 3 5.10 -11.24 -15.56
N LEU A 4 6.40 -10.96 -15.57
CA LEU A 4 7.13 -10.37 -14.45
C LEU A 4 6.55 -9.01 -14.03
N GLY A 5 6.21 -8.15 -15.00
CA GLY A 5 5.57 -6.86 -14.74
C GLY A 5 4.20 -6.98 -14.08
N PHE A 6 3.40 -7.95 -14.52
CA PHE A 6 2.09 -8.24 -13.92
C PHE A 6 2.22 -8.73 -12.47
N PHE A 7 3.09 -9.72 -12.21
CA PHE A 7 3.31 -10.21 -10.85
C PHE A 7 3.90 -9.15 -9.92
N SER A 8 4.76 -8.26 -10.43
CA SER A 8 5.29 -7.14 -9.64
C SER A 8 4.24 -6.09 -9.28
N ALA A 9 3.13 -5.99 -10.02
CA ALA A 9 2.02 -5.12 -9.69
C ALA A 9 1.01 -5.78 -8.73
N LEU A 10 0.86 -7.11 -8.82
CA LEU A 10 -0.09 -7.87 -8.03
C LEU A 10 0.37 -8.06 -6.57
N LEU A 11 1.65 -8.32 -6.37
CA LEU A 11 2.21 -8.62 -5.04
C LEU A 11 1.99 -7.48 -4.02
N PRO A 12 2.29 -6.21 -4.35
CA PRO A 12 2.10 -5.10 -3.41
C PRO A 12 0.63 -4.81 -3.15
N PHE A 13 -0.25 -5.06 -4.13
CA PHE A 13 -1.69 -4.97 -3.92
C PHE A 13 -2.20 -6.03 -2.93
N LEU A 14 -1.80 -7.29 -3.09
CA LEU A 14 -2.16 -8.37 -2.18
C LEU A 14 -1.61 -8.12 -0.77
N ALA A 15 -0.37 -7.62 -0.66
CA ALA A 15 0.22 -7.26 0.63
C ALA A 15 -0.57 -6.12 1.31
N ALA A 16 -0.88 -5.04 0.59
CA ALA A 16 -1.66 -3.93 1.14
C ALA A 16 -3.06 -4.37 1.59
N PHE A 17 -3.72 -5.24 0.80
CA PHE A 17 -5.02 -5.80 1.15
C PHE A 17 -4.95 -6.71 2.38
N TYR A 18 -3.92 -7.57 2.47
CA TYR A 18 -3.69 -8.43 3.62
C TYR A 18 -3.49 -7.62 4.90
N PHE A 19 -2.61 -6.60 4.87
CA PHE A 19 -2.37 -5.75 6.05
C PHE A 19 -3.61 -4.95 6.46
N TYR A 20 -4.38 -4.44 5.49
CA TYR A 20 -5.67 -3.80 5.78
C TYR A 20 -6.66 -4.77 6.42
N TYR A 21 -6.77 -6.00 5.90
CA TYR A 21 -7.65 -7.02 6.45
C TYR A 21 -7.26 -7.39 7.87
N GLU A 22 -5.99 -7.75 8.12
CA GLU A 22 -5.47 -8.09 9.44
C GLU A 22 -5.72 -6.97 10.46
N ARG A 23 -5.50 -5.71 10.06
CA ARG A 23 -5.75 -4.53 10.91
C ARG A 23 -7.23 -4.22 11.10
N SER A 24 -8.08 -4.49 10.12
CA SER A 24 -9.53 -4.33 10.28
C SER A 24 -10.12 -5.27 11.33
N LEU A 25 -9.42 -6.37 11.62
CA LEU A 25 -9.77 -7.35 12.66
C LEU A 25 -9.18 -7.03 14.03
N LEU A 26 -8.24 -6.07 14.13
CA LEU A 26 -7.55 -5.69 15.38
C LEU A 26 -8.37 -4.79 16.32
N GLY A 27 -9.68 -4.67 16.10
CA GLY A 27 -10.58 -3.99 17.04
C GLY A 27 -10.68 -4.74 18.37
N PHE A 28 -10.93 -4.01 19.45
CA PHE A 28 -11.26 -4.64 20.73
C PHE A 28 -12.46 -5.58 20.57
N PRO A 29 -12.57 -6.66 21.36
CA PRO A 29 -13.68 -7.61 21.27
C PRO A 29 -15.08 -6.99 21.52
N ASP A 30 -15.14 -5.75 22.00
CA ASP A 30 -16.37 -4.94 22.14
C ASP A 30 -16.74 -4.14 20.88
N GLY A 31 -15.90 -4.20 19.82
CA GLY A 31 -16.08 -3.48 18.57
C GLY A 31 -15.57 -2.03 18.59
N HIS A 32 -14.94 -1.57 19.67
CA HIS A 32 -14.36 -0.24 19.73
C HIS A 32 -13.02 -0.20 18.96
N LYS A 33 -12.87 0.81 18.10
CA LYS A 33 -11.62 1.10 17.40
C LYS A 33 -10.86 2.17 18.17
N THR A 34 -9.57 1.97 18.38
CA THR A 34 -8.73 3.06 18.89
C THR A 34 -8.54 4.11 17.79
N GLU A 35 -8.18 5.34 18.18
CA GLU A 35 -7.77 6.38 17.21
C GLU A 35 -6.60 5.88 16.33
N LEU A 36 -5.72 5.04 16.89
CA LEU A 36 -4.63 4.37 16.17
C LEU A 36 -5.15 3.44 15.06
N ASP A 37 -6.18 2.65 15.34
CA ASP A 37 -6.78 1.71 14.39
C ASP A 37 -7.53 2.45 13.27
N GLU A 38 -8.21 3.54 13.62
CA GLU A 38 -8.91 4.37 12.65
C GLU A 38 -7.92 5.03 11.68
N VAL A 39 -6.87 5.67 12.21
CA VAL A 39 -5.81 6.31 11.40
C VAL A 39 -5.08 5.28 10.54
N HIS A 40 -4.73 4.10 11.08
CA HIS A 40 -4.11 3.03 10.29
C HIS A 40 -5.04 2.52 9.19
N SER A 41 -6.34 2.32 9.47
CA SER A 41 -7.28 1.81 8.48
C SER A 41 -7.42 2.75 7.28
N VAL A 42 -7.51 4.06 7.52
CA VAL A 42 -7.55 5.08 6.46
C VAL A 42 -6.25 5.09 5.68
N PHE A 43 -5.11 5.01 6.37
CA PHE A 43 -3.80 4.98 5.73
C PHE A 43 -3.62 3.78 4.80
N PHE A 44 -3.94 2.57 5.28
CA PHE A 44 -3.87 1.36 4.45
C PHE A 44 -4.87 1.39 3.29
N LEU A 45 -6.06 1.96 3.48
CA LEU A 45 -7.03 2.16 2.41
C LEU A 45 -6.47 3.04 1.29
N ILE A 46 -5.84 4.17 1.64
CA ILE A 46 -5.15 5.05 0.68
C ILE A 46 -4.07 4.26 -0.06
N LEU A 47 -3.31 3.43 0.65
CA LEU A 47 -2.26 2.60 0.06
C LEU A 47 -2.80 1.56 -0.92
N ILE A 48 -3.94 0.93 -0.61
CA ILE A 48 -4.63 -0.01 -1.50
C ILE A 48 -5.07 0.70 -2.77
N PHE A 49 -5.75 1.84 -2.66
CA PHE A 49 -6.19 2.62 -3.82
C PHE A 49 -5.01 3.12 -4.66
N TRP A 50 -3.94 3.56 -4.01
CA TRP A 50 -2.69 3.95 -4.69
C TRP A 50 -2.11 2.78 -5.50
N ASN A 51 -1.98 1.61 -4.87
CA ASN A 51 -1.46 0.41 -5.54
C ASN A 51 -2.38 -0.07 -6.67
N LEU A 52 -3.71 0.04 -6.52
CA LEU A 52 -4.67 -0.26 -7.58
C LEU A 52 -4.46 0.65 -8.80
N ILE A 53 -4.42 1.96 -8.60
CA ILE A 53 -4.31 2.94 -9.68
C ILE A 53 -2.97 2.79 -10.40
N PHE A 54 -1.86 2.81 -9.65
CA PHE A 54 -0.53 2.74 -10.25
C PHE A 54 -0.17 1.35 -10.77
N GLY A 55 -0.62 0.28 -10.10
CA GLY A 55 -0.48 -1.09 -10.58
C GLY A 55 -1.27 -1.33 -11.87
N PHE A 56 -2.48 -0.79 -11.98
CA PHE A 56 -3.29 -0.83 -13.21
C PHE A 56 -2.62 -0.03 -14.34
N LEU A 57 -2.20 1.20 -14.08
CA LEU A 57 -1.48 2.03 -15.06
C LEU A 57 -0.19 1.38 -15.54
N PHE A 58 0.61 0.83 -14.62
CA PHE A 58 1.83 0.12 -14.94
C PHE A 58 1.57 -1.12 -15.82
N SER A 59 0.57 -1.93 -15.45
CA SER A 59 0.17 -3.12 -16.21
C SER A 59 -0.36 -2.76 -17.59
N PHE A 60 -1.20 -1.73 -17.69
CA PHE A 60 -1.73 -1.19 -18.95
C PHE A 60 -0.61 -0.73 -19.88
N LEU A 61 0.37 0.00 -19.35
CA LEU A 61 1.51 0.51 -20.12
C LEU A 61 2.48 -0.58 -20.55
N ILE A 62 2.66 -1.65 -19.77
CA ILE A 62 3.42 -2.84 -20.18
C ILE A 62 2.72 -3.58 -21.33
N PHE A 63 1.39 -3.59 -21.33
CA PHE A 63 0.59 -4.27 -22.34
C PHE A 63 0.61 -3.52 -23.69
N GLN A 64 0.59 -2.18 -23.62
CA GLN A 64 0.74 -1.31 -24.78
C GLN A 64 2.14 -1.48 -25.41
N LYS A 65 2.22 -1.92 -26.68
CA LYS A 65 3.48 -2.05 -27.46
C LYS A 65 4.14 -0.69 -27.82
N ARG A 66 3.71 0.43 -27.22
CA ARG A 66 4.26 1.76 -27.52
C ARG A 66 5.51 2.05 -26.68
N ASN A 67 6.46 2.75 -27.30
CA ASN A 67 7.77 3.06 -26.71
C ASN A 67 7.69 4.22 -25.69
N PHE A 68 6.91 4.03 -24.62
CA PHE A 68 6.73 5.01 -23.54
C PHE A 68 7.80 4.87 -22.45
N ARG A 69 9.07 4.81 -22.85
CA ARG A 69 10.18 4.49 -21.93
C ARG A 69 10.24 5.44 -20.73
N ASP A 70 10.09 6.75 -20.95
CA ASP A 70 10.19 7.75 -19.89
C ASP A 70 8.97 7.77 -18.97
N VAL A 71 7.77 7.57 -19.52
CA VAL A 71 6.52 7.50 -18.74
C VAL A 71 6.50 6.23 -17.88
N ASN A 72 6.90 5.09 -18.45
CA ASN A 72 7.03 3.83 -17.72
C ASN A 72 8.03 3.97 -16.58
N ARG A 73 9.19 4.60 -16.83
CA ARG A 73 10.21 4.82 -15.80
C ARG A 73 9.68 5.67 -14.65
N ARG A 74 8.97 6.78 -14.93
CA ARG A 74 8.40 7.64 -13.88
C ARG A 74 7.36 6.90 -13.05
N ILE A 75 6.45 6.16 -13.69
CA ILE A 75 5.43 5.36 -12.99
C ILE A 75 6.05 4.25 -12.16
N THR A 76 7.06 3.56 -12.68
CA THR A 76 7.81 2.56 -11.91
C THR A 76 8.49 3.17 -10.69
N ILE A 77 9.11 4.35 -10.82
CA ILE A 77 9.75 5.03 -9.69
C ILE A 77 8.71 5.41 -8.63
N VAL A 78 7.59 6.03 -9.02
CA VAL A 78 6.51 6.40 -8.11
C VAL A 78 5.93 5.18 -7.40
N TYR A 79 5.74 4.09 -8.13
CA TYR A 79 5.27 2.82 -7.58
C TYR A 79 6.26 2.21 -6.57
N ILE A 80 7.55 2.13 -6.93
CA ILE A 80 8.59 1.59 -6.04
C ILE A 80 8.74 2.44 -4.79
N LEU A 81 8.70 3.78 -4.91
CA LEU A 81 8.82 4.70 -3.77
C LEU A 81 7.60 4.68 -2.85
N SER A 82 6.42 4.25 -3.34
CA SER A 82 5.24 4.16 -2.48
C SER A 82 5.40 3.15 -1.33
N VAL A 83 6.18 2.09 -1.54
CA VAL A 83 6.43 1.05 -0.53
C VAL A 83 7.26 1.56 0.67
N PRO A 84 8.46 2.15 0.51
CA PRO A 84 9.21 2.68 1.64
C PRO A 84 8.49 3.87 2.31
N ILE A 85 7.72 4.67 1.56
CA ILE A 85 6.86 5.71 2.15
C ILE A 85 5.80 5.09 3.06
N ALA A 86 5.19 3.96 2.65
CA ALA A 86 4.25 3.21 3.47
C ALA A 86 4.86 2.80 4.81
N PHE A 87 6.04 2.18 4.77
CA PHE A 87 6.77 1.78 5.97
C PHE A 87 7.18 2.96 6.84
N ALA A 88 7.64 4.07 6.25
CA ALA A 88 8.02 5.25 7.00
C ALA A 88 6.82 5.86 7.75
N ILE A 89 5.65 5.91 7.12
CA ILE A 89 4.43 6.39 7.75
C ILE A 89 3.96 5.42 8.83
N GLU A 90 4.02 4.11 8.61
CA GLU A 90 3.71 3.11 9.66
C GLU A 90 4.61 3.29 10.89
N ILE A 91 5.93 3.42 10.69
CA ILE A 91 6.88 3.64 11.78
C ILE A 91 6.56 4.96 12.51
N TYR A 92 6.27 6.02 11.77
CA TYR A 92 5.88 7.31 12.35
C TYR A 92 4.60 7.21 13.17
N LEU A 93 3.53 6.61 12.61
CA LEU A 93 2.26 6.43 13.30
C LEU A 93 2.43 5.62 14.58
N ARG A 94 3.21 4.53 14.55
CA ARG A 94 3.57 3.79 15.77
C ARG A 94 4.32 4.69 16.75
N SER A 95 5.33 5.43 16.33
CA SER A 95 6.11 6.29 17.25
C SER A 95 5.29 7.41 17.90
N VAL A 96 4.24 7.90 17.24
CA VAL A 96 3.44 9.05 17.69
C VAL A 96 2.18 8.63 18.44
N PHE A 97 1.54 7.53 18.05
CA PHE A 97 0.26 7.13 18.61
C PHE A 97 0.34 5.87 19.48
N ASP A 98 1.45 5.14 19.43
CA ASP A 98 1.74 4.06 20.39
C ASP A 98 2.29 4.67 21.69
N HIS A 99 1.47 5.50 22.33
CA HIS A 99 1.74 5.99 23.68
C HIS A 99 1.29 4.94 24.69
N GLY A 100 2.05 3.85 24.77
CA GLY A 100 2.00 2.90 25.88
C GLY A 100 0.76 2.00 25.91
N THR A 101 0.79 0.92 25.14
CA THR A 101 0.25 -0.37 25.62
C THR A 101 1.42 -1.25 26.07
N GLY A 102 2.22 -0.74 26.99
CA GLY A 102 3.12 -1.56 27.79
C GLY A 102 2.33 -2.19 28.92
N GLY A 103 1.82 -3.41 28.71
CA GLY A 103 1.17 -4.22 29.75
C GLY A 103 -0.32 -3.98 29.93
#